data_AF-A0A1Z1C4F6-F1
#
_entry.id   AF-A0A1Z1C4F6-F1
#
_cell.length_a   1.000
_cell.length_b   1.000
_cell.length_c   1.000
_cell.angle_alpha   90.00
_cell.angle_beta   90.00
_cell.angle_gamma   90.00
#
_symmetry.space_group_name_H-M   'P 1'
#
loop_
_entity.id
_entity.type
_entity.pdbx_description
1 polymer ?
#
loop_
_entity_poly.entity_id
_entity_poly.type
_entity_poly.pdbx_seq_one_letter_code
_entity_poly.pdbx_strand_id
1 'polypeptide(L)'
;MKSAPVAALEASLRLHDLLRGPVELIRPTLEAHPAKAKRFAGAVSSLASSRGHGPEYLARGFSWASLGKKTVVHDGGSEGKCSIALAQSFPELTFFIQDLPAVARAINTKRPLPLELKHRVSFMALETFTEQPVSADVYMFRFVFHDWPDAYVVKILRQLIPALKPGARVIIRDSNLPERNMLSELYERKIRALDMVMLPLFNSRERERDDWERVC
;
A
#
# COMPACT_ATOMS: atom_id res chain seq x y z
N MET A 1 4.42 -40.67 39.28
CA MET A 1 5.34 -40.14 38.24
C MET A 1 4.51 -39.82 37.01
N LYS A 2 3.95 -38.61 36.84
CA LYS A 2 4.58 -37.38 36.30
C LYS A 2 5.29 -37.60 34.94
N SER A 3 4.55 -37.70 33.84
CA SER A 3 5.13 -37.70 32.47
C SER A 3 4.33 -36.94 31.40
N ALA A 4 3.11 -36.47 31.68
CA ALA A 4 2.32 -35.69 30.72
C ALA A 4 2.79 -34.23 30.44
N PRO A 5 3.44 -33.47 31.36
CA PRO A 5 3.67 -32.04 31.13
C PRO A 5 4.87 -31.73 30.22
N VAL A 6 5.79 -32.68 30.01
CA VAL A 6 7.01 -32.45 29.21
C VAL A 6 6.71 -32.49 27.72
N ALA A 7 5.84 -33.39 27.26
CA ALA A 7 5.47 -33.50 25.85
C ALA A 7 4.68 -32.28 25.34
N ALA A 8 3.83 -31.68 26.19
CA ALA A 8 3.11 -30.45 25.86
C ALA A 8 4.06 -29.23 25.82
N LEU A 9 5.05 -29.18 26.72
CA LEU A 9 6.09 -28.15 26.74
C LEU A 9 7.02 -28.27 25.53
N GLU A 10 7.40 -29.49 25.13
CA GLU A 10 8.20 -29.75 23.93
C GLU A 10 7.44 -29.43 22.63
N ALA A 11 6.13 -29.69 22.56
CA ALA A 11 5.31 -29.27 21.42
C ALA A 11 5.17 -27.74 21.34
N SER A 12 5.05 -27.06 22.48
CA SER A 12 5.04 -25.59 22.57
C SER A 12 6.40 -24.99 22.20
N LEU A 13 7.51 -25.60 22.61
CA LEU A 13 8.87 -25.22 22.23
C LEU A 13 9.14 -25.48 20.75
N ARG A 14 8.64 -26.58 20.18
CA ARG A 14 8.74 -26.84 18.73
C ARG A 14 7.92 -25.87 17.89
N LEU A 15 6.75 -25.44 18.37
CA LEU A 15 5.97 -24.37 17.73
C LEU A 15 6.69 -23.01 17.87
N HIS A 16 7.28 -22.75 19.03
CA HIS A 16 8.11 -21.57 19.28
C HIS A 16 9.36 -21.55 18.38
N ASP A 17 9.98 -22.69 18.10
CA ASP A 17 11.14 -22.82 17.22
C ASP A 17 10.75 -22.80 15.72
N LEU A 18 9.54 -23.27 15.36
CA LEU A 18 8.99 -23.12 14.02
C LEU A 18 8.71 -21.65 13.67
N LEU A 19 8.37 -20.85 14.68
CA LEU A 19 8.23 -19.39 14.60
C LEU A 19 9.57 -18.63 14.66
N ARG A 20 10.69 -19.32 14.96
CA ARG A 20 12.07 -18.78 14.98
C ARG A 20 12.85 -18.99 13.69
N GLY A 21 12.28 -19.68 12.68
CA GLY A 21 12.80 -19.54 11.33
C GLY A 21 12.82 -18.03 10.98
N PRO A 22 13.80 -17.51 10.21
CA PRO A 22 13.72 -16.14 9.78
C PRO A 22 12.34 -15.97 9.13
N VAL A 23 11.51 -15.08 9.66
CA VAL A 23 10.31 -14.63 8.97
C VAL A 23 10.84 -13.94 7.72
N GLU A 24 11.09 -14.72 6.67
CA GLU A 24 11.37 -14.16 5.37
C GLU A 24 10.14 -13.35 5.01
N LEU A 25 10.31 -12.03 4.99
CA LEU A 25 9.30 -11.13 4.47
C LEU A 25 8.83 -11.67 3.13
N ILE A 26 7.55 -11.45 2.81
CA ILE A 26 6.94 -12.05 1.63
C ILE A 26 7.73 -11.77 0.34
N ARG A 27 8.43 -10.62 0.26
CA ARG A 27 9.13 -10.12 -0.93
C ARG A 27 10.19 -11.10 -1.50
N PRO A 28 11.24 -11.52 -0.77
CA PRO A 28 12.17 -12.56 -1.26
C PRO A 28 11.48 -13.82 -1.80
N THR A 29 10.42 -14.28 -1.12
CA THR A 29 9.65 -15.43 -1.56
C THR A 29 8.95 -15.18 -2.90
N LEU A 30 8.36 -14.00 -3.12
CA LEU A 30 7.71 -13.66 -4.39
C LEU A 30 8.73 -13.51 -5.53
N GLU A 31 9.88 -12.90 -5.26
CA GLU A 31 10.97 -12.76 -6.24
C GLU A 31 11.49 -14.12 -6.71
N ALA A 32 11.71 -15.05 -5.78
CA ALA A 32 12.16 -16.41 -6.10
C ALA A 32 11.08 -17.28 -6.78
N HIS A 33 9.79 -16.93 -6.67
CA HIS A 33 8.68 -17.77 -7.14
C HIS A 33 7.67 -16.98 -7.98
N PRO A 34 7.90 -16.79 -9.29
CA PRO A 34 7.05 -15.97 -10.16
C PRO A 34 5.57 -16.38 -10.19
N ALA A 35 5.27 -17.68 -10.08
CA ALA A 35 3.89 -18.17 -10.01
C ALA A 35 3.19 -17.78 -8.68
N LYS A 36 3.92 -17.71 -7.56
CA LYS A 36 3.40 -17.18 -6.29
C LYS A 36 3.20 -15.67 -6.39
N ALA A 37 4.17 -14.93 -6.94
CA ALA A 37 4.06 -13.50 -7.19
C ALA A 37 2.82 -13.14 -8.02
N LYS A 38 2.56 -13.88 -9.12
CA LYS A 38 1.37 -13.67 -9.95
C LYS A 38 0.06 -13.90 -9.17
N ARG A 39 -0.02 -14.95 -8.35
CA ARG A 39 -1.21 -15.23 -7.52
C ARG A 39 -1.40 -14.17 -6.44
N PHE A 40 -0.32 -13.78 -5.78
CA PHE A 40 -0.33 -12.73 -4.77
C PHE A 40 -0.81 -11.39 -5.36
N ALA A 41 -0.23 -10.96 -6.49
CA ALA A 41 -0.66 -9.76 -7.19
C ALA A 41 -2.14 -9.81 -7.60
N GLY A 42 -2.64 -10.97 -8.04
CA GLY A 42 -4.07 -11.16 -8.33
C GLY A 42 -4.95 -11.00 -7.09
N ALA A 43 -4.55 -11.56 -5.94
CA ALA A 43 -5.26 -11.42 -4.68
C ALA A 43 -5.30 -9.97 -4.19
N VAL A 44 -4.14 -9.28 -4.22
CA VAL A 44 -4.04 -7.85 -3.86
C VAL A 44 -4.91 -7.00 -4.78
N SER A 45 -4.87 -7.22 -6.09
CA SER A 45 -5.69 -6.50 -7.07
C SER A 45 -7.19 -6.69 -6.84
N SER A 46 -7.59 -7.90 -6.44
CA SER A 46 -8.98 -8.22 -6.07
C SER A 46 -9.40 -7.48 -4.79
N LEU A 47 -8.58 -7.56 -3.73
CA LEU A 47 -8.85 -6.87 -2.46
C LEU A 47 -8.95 -5.35 -2.63
N ALA A 48 -8.02 -4.76 -3.39
CA ALA A 48 -7.99 -3.34 -3.70
C ALA A 48 -9.18 -2.89 -4.56
N SER A 49 -9.91 -3.81 -5.19
CA SER A 49 -11.12 -3.50 -5.98
C SER A 49 -12.42 -3.92 -5.26
N SER A 50 -12.32 -4.42 -4.02
CA SER A 50 -13.48 -4.85 -3.23
C SER A 50 -14.36 -3.67 -2.81
N ARG A 51 -15.59 -3.95 -2.39
CA ARG A 51 -16.56 -2.94 -1.96
C ARG A 51 -15.96 -2.06 -0.85
N GLY A 52 -15.98 -0.74 -1.03
CA GLY A 52 -15.36 0.24 -0.12
C GLY A 52 -13.93 0.65 -0.50
N HIS A 53 -13.31 -0.07 -1.44
CA HIS A 53 -11.93 0.15 -1.86
C HIS A 53 -11.80 0.66 -3.30
N GLY A 54 -12.87 0.58 -4.09
CA GLY A 54 -12.88 1.01 -5.49
C GLY A 54 -12.52 2.49 -5.72
N PRO A 55 -12.18 2.85 -6.97
CA PRO A 55 -11.79 4.22 -7.32
C PRO A 55 -12.82 5.30 -6.96
N GLU A 56 -14.11 4.96 -6.95
CA GLU A 56 -15.22 5.85 -6.59
C GLU A 56 -15.15 6.33 -5.12
N TYR A 57 -14.57 5.53 -4.23
CA TYR A 57 -14.36 5.94 -2.84
C TYR A 57 -13.16 6.88 -2.73
N LEU A 58 -12.12 6.66 -3.52
CA LEU A 58 -10.98 7.56 -3.59
C LEU A 58 -11.37 8.92 -4.19
N ALA A 59 -12.18 8.92 -5.26
CA ALA A 59 -12.69 10.14 -5.90
C ALA A 59 -13.59 10.99 -4.98
N ARG A 60 -14.31 10.35 -4.05
CA ARG A 60 -15.17 11.04 -3.06
C ARG A 60 -14.44 11.40 -1.76
N GLY A 61 -13.36 10.70 -1.44
CA GLY A 61 -12.61 10.87 -0.18
C GLY A 61 -11.74 12.13 -0.12
N PHE A 62 -11.56 12.83 -1.24
CA PHE A 62 -10.80 14.07 -1.30
C PHE A 62 -11.39 15.00 -2.37
N SER A 63 -11.27 16.31 -2.18
CA SER A 63 -11.77 17.32 -3.11
C SER A 63 -10.86 17.48 -4.34
N TRP A 64 -10.69 16.43 -5.15
CA TRP A 64 -9.76 16.42 -6.29
C TRP A 64 -9.98 17.58 -7.26
N ALA A 65 -11.23 17.95 -7.54
CA ALA A 65 -11.55 19.08 -8.42
C ALA A 65 -11.01 20.42 -7.89
N SER A 66 -10.87 20.59 -6.56
CA SER A 66 -10.36 21.83 -5.98
C SER A 66 -8.86 22.04 -6.21
N LEU A 67 -8.14 21.02 -6.69
CA LEU A 67 -6.74 21.15 -7.06
C LEU A 67 -6.58 21.97 -8.35
N GLY A 68 -7.54 21.89 -9.27
CA GLY A 68 -7.42 22.45 -10.62
C GLY A 68 -6.31 21.76 -11.42
N LYS A 69 -5.58 22.53 -12.24
CA LYS A 69 -4.47 22.03 -13.05
C LYS A 69 -3.23 21.71 -12.23
N LYS A 70 -3.05 20.44 -11.85
CA LYS A 70 -2.02 19.98 -10.90
C LYS A 70 -1.43 18.62 -11.27
N THR A 71 -0.20 18.39 -10.81
CA THR A 71 0.49 17.12 -10.99
C THR A 71 0.36 16.26 -9.73
N VAL A 72 -0.03 15.01 -9.91
CA VAL A 72 -0.16 13.99 -8.87
C VAL A 72 0.84 12.87 -9.14
N VAL A 73 1.70 12.59 -8.18
CA VAL A 73 2.47 11.34 -8.13
C VAL A 73 1.66 10.34 -7.32
N HIS A 74 1.43 9.14 -7.85
CA HIS A 74 0.88 8.02 -7.10
C HIS A 74 1.96 6.96 -6.95
N ASP A 75 2.56 6.88 -5.77
CA ASP A 75 3.58 5.89 -5.43
C ASP A 75 2.90 4.63 -4.88
N GLY A 76 3.40 3.45 -5.29
CA GLY A 76 2.72 2.16 -5.11
C GLY A 76 1.45 2.03 -5.95
N GLY A 77 1.41 2.68 -7.12
CA GLY A 77 0.21 2.80 -7.93
C GLY A 77 -0.22 1.52 -8.67
N SER A 78 0.62 0.48 -8.70
CA SER A 78 0.39 -0.80 -9.36
C SER A 78 -0.11 -0.61 -10.80
N GLU A 79 -1.11 -1.39 -11.24
CA GLU A 79 -1.73 -1.28 -12.56
C GLU A 79 -2.43 0.07 -12.83
N GLY A 80 -2.40 1.02 -11.91
CA GLY A 80 -2.87 2.39 -12.12
C GLY A 80 -4.39 2.55 -12.14
N LYS A 81 -5.17 1.51 -11.85
CA LYS A 81 -6.64 1.52 -11.91
C LYS A 81 -7.27 2.75 -11.27
N CYS A 82 -6.83 3.10 -10.05
CA CYS A 82 -7.35 4.26 -9.33
C CYS A 82 -6.91 5.59 -9.95
N SER A 83 -5.63 5.74 -10.32
CA SER A 83 -5.13 6.96 -10.97
C SER A 83 -5.77 7.19 -12.32
N ILE A 84 -6.00 6.13 -13.10
CA ILE A 84 -6.67 6.20 -14.40
C ILE A 84 -8.12 6.67 -14.23
N ALA A 85 -8.86 6.10 -13.28
CA ALA A 85 -10.23 6.51 -13.00
C ALA A 85 -10.31 7.96 -12.46
N LEU A 86 -9.37 8.36 -11.60
CA LEU A 86 -9.25 9.75 -11.16
C LEU A 86 -8.93 10.67 -12.32
N ALA A 87 -7.96 10.30 -13.18
CA ALA A 87 -7.64 11.06 -14.37
C ALA A 87 -8.92 11.27 -15.19
N GLN A 88 -9.63 10.21 -15.57
CA GLN A 88 -10.87 10.30 -16.34
C GLN A 88 -11.92 11.24 -15.71
N SER A 89 -12.04 11.22 -14.38
CA SER A 89 -13.00 12.05 -13.64
C SER A 89 -12.54 13.51 -13.49
N PHE A 90 -11.24 13.76 -13.51
CA PHE A 90 -10.61 15.06 -13.27
C PHE A 90 -9.62 15.39 -14.39
N PRO A 91 -10.09 15.96 -15.52
CA PRO A 91 -9.29 16.19 -16.72
C PRO A 91 -8.08 17.11 -16.53
N GLU A 92 -8.14 18.01 -15.53
CA GLU A 92 -7.06 18.95 -15.23
C GLU A 92 -5.87 18.32 -14.48
N LEU A 93 -6.02 17.09 -13.98
CA LEU A 93 -4.96 16.39 -13.26
C LEU A 93 -4.07 15.59 -14.20
N THR A 94 -2.76 15.67 -13.95
CA THR A 94 -1.72 14.85 -14.58
C THR A 94 -1.17 13.87 -13.56
N PHE A 95 -1.03 12.59 -13.93
CA PHE A 95 -0.60 11.52 -13.05
C PHE A 95 0.74 10.92 -13.49
N PHE A 96 1.65 10.78 -12.53
CA PHE A 96 2.82 9.92 -12.59
C PHE A 96 2.60 8.74 -11.66
N ILE A 97 2.38 7.56 -12.22
CA ILE A 97 2.09 6.33 -11.48
C ILE A 97 3.40 5.59 -11.31
N GLN A 98 3.89 5.51 -10.07
CA GLN A 98 5.16 4.92 -9.72
C GLN A 98 4.96 3.56 -9.05
N ASP A 99 5.81 2.61 -9.42
CA ASP A 99 5.90 1.30 -8.79
C ASP A 99 7.29 0.71 -9.05
N LEU A 100 7.59 -0.45 -8.45
CA LEU A 100 8.87 -1.13 -8.62
C LEU A 100 9.18 -1.37 -10.11
N PRO A 101 10.47 -1.36 -10.52
CA PRO A 101 10.84 -1.47 -11.93
C PRO A 101 10.27 -2.69 -12.66
N ALA A 102 10.14 -3.83 -11.97
CA ALA A 102 9.53 -5.02 -12.52
C ALA A 102 8.03 -4.84 -12.83
N VAL A 103 7.30 -4.13 -11.96
CA VAL A 103 5.86 -3.85 -12.09
C VAL A 103 5.64 -2.82 -13.20
N ALA A 104 6.35 -1.69 -13.15
CA ALA A 104 6.25 -0.63 -14.16
C ALA A 104 6.55 -1.17 -15.58
N ARG A 105 7.59 -2.00 -15.74
CA ARG A 105 7.92 -2.67 -17.00
C ARG A 105 6.79 -3.60 -17.45
N ALA A 106 6.27 -4.44 -16.55
CA ALA A 106 5.19 -5.36 -16.90
C ALA A 106 3.92 -4.63 -17.39
N ILE A 107 3.58 -3.49 -16.78
CA ILE A 107 2.44 -2.67 -17.17
C ILE A 107 2.66 -2.01 -18.52
N ASN A 108 3.81 -1.33 -18.70
CA ASN A 108 4.14 -0.66 -19.95
C ASN A 108 4.16 -1.61 -21.16
N THR A 109 4.46 -2.89 -20.96
CA THR A 109 4.40 -3.90 -22.03
C THR A 109 2.99 -4.46 -22.27
N LYS A 110 2.19 -4.68 -21.21
CA LYS A 110 0.96 -5.50 -21.31
C LYS A 110 -0.33 -4.70 -21.32
N ARG A 111 -0.32 -3.45 -20.86
CA ARG A 111 -1.51 -2.63 -20.68
C ARG A 111 -1.25 -1.19 -21.12
N PRO A 112 -1.32 -0.92 -22.44
CA PRO A 112 -1.17 0.43 -22.92
C PRO A 112 -2.30 1.31 -22.36
N LEU A 113 -1.95 2.55 -22.03
CA LEU A 113 -2.94 3.56 -21.61
C LEU A 113 -3.92 3.86 -22.75
N PRO A 114 -5.20 4.16 -22.43
CA PRO A 114 -6.14 4.74 -23.37
C PRO A 114 -5.54 5.98 -24.05
N LEU A 115 -5.81 6.16 -25.35
CA LEU A 115 -5.15 7.18 -26.18
C LEU A 115 -5.37 8.60 -25.61
N GLU A 116 -6.56 8.85 -25.10
CA GLU A 116 -6.99 10.11 -24.48
C GLU A 116 -6.29 10.41 -23.15
N LEU A 117 -5.65 9.43 -22.51
CA LEU A 117 -4.93 9.61 -21.25
C LEU A 117 -3.41 9.67 -21.42
N LYS A 118 -2.86 9.27 -22.57
CA LYS A 118 -1.41 9.18 -22.79
C LYS A 118 -0.64 10.49 -22.55
N HIS A 119 -1.28 11.63 -22.72
CA HIS A 119 -0.65 12.94 -22.54
C HIS A 119 -0.57 13.40 -21.08
N ARG A 120 -1.26 12.70 -20.16
CA ARG A 120 -1.41 13.12 -18.76
C ARG A 120 -1.41 11.98 -17.76
N VAL A 121 -1.19 10.76 -18.19
CA VAL A 121 -0.92 9.61 -17.33
C VAL A 121 0.33 8.95 -17.84
N SER A 122 1.29 8.69 -16.96
CA SER A 122 2.50 7.94 -17.29
C SER A 122 2.86 6.98 -16.17
N PHE A 123 3.45 5.84 -16.53
CA PHE A 123 3.97 4.87 -15.58
C PHE A 123 5.49 5.02 -15.47
N MET A 124 6.00 5.13 -14.25
CA MET A 124 7.41 5.29 -13.93
C MET A 124 7.89 4.18 -13.01
N ALA A 125 9.13 3.73 -13.21
CA ALA A 125 9.79 2.86 -12.25
C ALA A 125 10.36 3.70 -11.10
N LEU A 126 10.13 3.28 -9.87
CA LEU A 126 10.74 3.88 -8.67
C LEU A 126 11.03 2.78 -7.63
N GLU A 127 12.21 2.83 -7.02
CA GLU A 127 12.53 1.99 -5.88
C GLU A 127 11.99 2.62 -4.59
N THR A 128 11.37 1.82 -3.73
CA THR A 128 10.56 2.32 -2.58
C THR A 128 11.33 3.23 -1.61
N PHE A 129 12.64 3.07 -1.49
CA PHE A 129 13.47 3.81 -0.53
C PHE A 129 14.44 4.79 -1.17
N THR A 130 14.25 5.12 -2.45
CA THR A 130 15.06 6.11 -3.15
C THR A 130 14.37 7.47 -3.20
N GLU A 131 15.18 8.52 -3.34
CA GLU A 131 14.70 9.90 -3.47
C GLU A 131 13.65 10.02 -4.58
N GLN A 132 12.60 10.79 -4.31
CA GLN A 132 11.51 11.01 -5.25
C GLN A 132 11.97 11.88 -6.43
N PRO A 133 12.00 11.37 -7.68
CA PRO A 133 12.55 12.10 -8.82
C PRO A 133 11.60 13.17 -9.39
N VAL A 134 10.31 13.15 -9.03
CA VAL A 134 9.30 14.05 -9.59
C VAL A 134 8.88 15.09 -8.55
N SER A 135 9.08 16.37 -8.85
CA SER A 135 8.44 17.45 -8.09
C SER A 135 6.97 17.60 -8.51
N ALA A 136 6.06 17.38 -7.58
CA ALA A 136 4.61 17.32 -7.83
C ALA A 136 3.83 18.18 -6.83
N ASP A 137 2.57 18.47 -7.14
CA ASP A 137 1.67 19.18 -6.23
C ASP A 137 1.06 18.22 -5.19
N VAL A 138 0.90 16.95 -5.55
CA VAL A 138 0.33 15.93 -4.67
C VAL A 138 1.14 14.65 -4.78
N TYR A 139 1.48 14.05 -3.64
CA TYR A 139 2.03 12.70 -3.53
C TYR A 139 0.98 11.82 -2.85
N MET A 140 0.41 10.89 -3.61
CA MET A 140 -0.62 9.97 -3.14
C MET A 140 -0.02 8.60 -2.87
N PHE A 141 -0.34 8.03 -1.71
CA PHE A 141 -0.04 6.66 -1.33
C PHE A 141 -1.35 5.95 -1.02
N ARG A 142 -1.58 4.80 -1.63
CA ARG A 142 -2.80 4.02 -1.39
C ARG A 142 -2.44 2.58 -1.07
N PHE A 143 -2.74 2.13 0.15
CA PHE A 143 -2.36 0.79 0.61
C PHE A 143 -0.88 0.51 0.38
N VAL A 144 -0.05 1.42 0.89
CA VAL A 144 1.41 1.31 0.82
C VAL A 144 1.98 1.23 2.22
N PHE A 145 1.57 2.13 3.12
CA PHE A 145 2.19 2.23 4.44
C PHE A 145 1.76 1.13 5.40
N HIS A 146 0.61 0.48 5.17
CA HIS A 146 0.27 -0.74 5.90
C HIS A 146 1.22 -1.93 5.64
N ASP A 147 1.98 -1.94 4.54
CA ASP A 147 2.99 -2.97 4.27
C ASP A 147 4.31 -2.73 5.04
N TRP A 148 4.44 -1.59 5.72
CA TRP A 148 5.71 -1.16 6.30
C TRP A 148 5.61 -0.85 7.80
N PRO A 149 6.58 -1.29 8.62
CA PRO A 149 6.72 -0.79 9.99
C PRO A 149 6.97 0.72 10.02
N ASP A 150 6.65 1.37 11.15
CA ASP A 150 6.69 2.83 11.30
C ASP A 150 8.04 3.46 10.90
N ALA A 151 9.17 2.84 11.27
CA ALA A 151 10.49 3.34 10.89
C ALA A 151 10.72 3.37 9.38
N TYR A 152 10.09 2.47 8.62
CA TYR A 152 10.16 2.43 7.17
C TYR A 152 9.18 3.40 6.51
N VAL A 153 7.99 3.59 7.07
CA VAL A 153 7.06 4.66 6.64
C VAL A 153 7.76 6.02 6.70
N VAL A 154 8.40 6.34 7.82
CA VAL A 154 9.16 7.60 7.98
C VAL A 154 10.31 7.68 6.97
N LYS A 155 11.01 6.57 6.69
CA LYS A 155 12.07 6.54 5.66
C LYS A 155 11.54 6.86 4.27
N ILE A 156 10.38 6.32 3.89
CA ILE A 156 9.73 6.57 2.59
C ILE A 156 9.29 8.03 2.50
N LEU A 157 8.59 8.54 3.52
CA LEU A 157 8.15 9.94 3.56
C LEU A 157 9.33 10.92 3.49
N ARG A 158 10.47 10.59 4.12
CA ARG A 158 11.70 11.40 4.01
C ARG A 158 12.25 11.48 2.59
N GLN A 159 12.04 10.46 1.74
CA GLN A 159 12.46 10.51 0.34
C GLN A 159 11.67 11.53 -0.49
N LEU A 160 10.51 12.00 0.00
CA LEU A 160 9.73 13.04 -0.66
C LEU A 160 10.32 14.43 -0.43
N ILE A 161 10.97 14.65 0.72
CA ILE A 161 11.41 15.97 1.20
C ILE A 161 12.14 16.78 0.12
N PRO A 162 13.12 16.22 -0.63
CA PRO A 162 13.84 16.98 -1.67
C PRO A 162 12.95 17.44 -2.84
N ALA A 163 11.85 16.73 -3.11
CA ALA A 163 10.94 17.02 -4.21
C ALA A 163 9.76 17.93 -3.81
N LEU A 164 9.51 18.10 -2.51
CA LEU A 164 8.42 18.91 -2.00
C LEU A 164 8.60 20.39 -2.35
N LYS A 165 7.55 20.97 -2.93
CA LYS A 165 7.44 22.42 -3.18
C LYS A 165 6.46 23.06 -2.19
N PRO A 166 6.52 24.38 -1.96
CA PRO A 166 5.54 25.07 -1.14
C PRO A 166 4.11 24.77 -1.60
N GLY A 167 3.26 24.37 -0.65
CA GLY A 167 1.86 23.99 -0.91
C GLY A 167 1.66 22.56 -1.45
N ALA A 168 2.73 21.77 -1.62
CA ALA A 168 2.61 20.34 -1.92
C ALA A 168 1.86 19.60 -0.80
N ARG A 169 1.11 18.56 -1.17
CA ARG A 169 0.31 17.74 -0.25
C ARG A 169 0.71 16.28 -0.34
N VAL A 170 0.75 15.59 0.80
CA VAL A 170 0.83 14.14 0.85
C VAL A 170 -0.56 13.62 1.20
N ILE A 171 -1.12 12.75 0.34
CA ILE A 171 -2.43 12.14 0.55
C ILE A 171 -2.22 10.65 0.82
N ILE A 172 -2.58 10.22 2.01
CA ILE A 172 -2.48 8.83 2.43
C ILE A 172 -3.89 8.24 2.45
N ARG A 173 -4.12 7.24 1.61
CA ARG A 173 -5.32 6.41 1.63
C ARG A 173 -4.93 5.03 2.10
N ASP A 174 -4.95 4.84 3.40
CA ASP A 174 -4.70 3.55 4.04
C ASP A 174 -5.82 3.24 5.05
N SER A 175 -5.81 2.05 5.65
CA SER A 175 -6.77 1.76 6.72
C SER A 175 -6.49 2.68 7.92
N ASN A 176 -7.57 3.28 8.43
CA ASN A 176 -7.53 4.04 9.68
C ASN A 176 -8.51 3.38 10.64
N LEU A 177 -7.98 2.61 11.58
CA LEU A 177 -8.78 1.89 12.55
C LEU A 177 -9.42 2.89 13.53
N PRO A 178 -10.74 2.78 13.80
CA PRO A 178 -11.36 3.55 14.86
C PRO A 178 -10.86 3.04 16.22
N GLU A 179 -11.11 3.82 17.27
CA GLU A 179 -10.92 3.35 18.63
C GLU A 179 -11.72 2.06 18.89
N ARG A 180 -11.21 1.20 19.76
CA ARG A 180 -11.84 -0.08 20.08
C ARG A 180 -13.22 0.13 20.69
N ASN A 181 -14.16 -0.73 20.29
CA ASN A 181 -15.55 -0.76 20.78
C ASN A 181 -16.41 0.41 20.29
N MET A 182 -15.98 1.13 19.25
CA MET A 182 -16.78 2.18 18.61
C MET A 182 -17.75 1.63 17.56
N LEU A 183 -17.53 0.38 17.12
CA LEU A 183 -18.37 -0.31 16.14
C LEU A 183 -18.91 -1.61 16.73
N SER A 184 -19.90 -2.22 16.07
CA SER A 184 -20.38 -3.55 16.48
C SER A 184 -19.28 -4.60 16.32
N GLU A 185 -19.33 -5.66 17.13
CA GLU A 185 -18.29 -6.70 17.18
C GLU A 185 -17.99 -7.28 15.79
N LEU A 186 -19.02 -7.50 14.96
CA LEU A 186 -18.84 -8.03 13.60
C LEU A 186 -18.04 -7.07 12.72
N TYR A 187 -18.27 -5.76 12.83
CA TYR A 187 -17.53 -4.76 12.05
C TYR A 187 -16.10 -4.59 12.57
N GLU A 188 -15.90 -4.55 13.89
CA GLU A 188 -14.56 -4.55 14.52
C GLU A 188 -13.72 -5.73 14.04
N ARG A 189 -14.28 -6.94 14.11
CA ARG A 189 -13.61 -8.15 13.60
C ARG A 189 -13.23 -8.04 12.13
N LYS A 190 -14.13 -7.52 11.29
CA LYS A 190 -13.88 -7.39 9.85
C LYS A 190 -12.75 -6.42 9.54
N ILE A 191 -12.74 -5.24 10.15
CA ILE A 191 -11.73 -4.21 9.83
C ILE A 191 -10.37 -4.56 10.44
N ARG A 192 -10.34 -5.20 11.61
CA ARG A 192 -9.09 -5.60 12.29
C ARG A 192 -8.54 -6.94 11.82
N ALA A 193 -9.31 -7.75 11.11
CA ALA A 193 -8.82 -9.01 10.55
C ALA A 193 -7.66 -8.82 9.56
N LEU A 194 -7.55 -7.66 8.92
CA LEU A 194 -6.44 -7.38 8.00
C LEU A 194 -5.10 -7.29 8.74
N ASP A 195 -5.09 -6.82 9.98
CA ASP A 195 -3.89 -6.74 10.82
C ASP A 195 -3.24 -8.12 11.05
N MET A 196 -4.08 -9.16 11.19
CA MET A 196 -3.63 -10.55 11.29
C MET A 196 -2.96 -11.07 10.01
N VAL A 197 -3.15 -10.41 8.88
CA VAL A 197 -2.46 -10.68 7.61
C VAL A 197 -1.19 -9.82 7.49
N MET A 198 -1.24 -8.57 7.92
CA MET A 198 -0.11 -7.64 7.83
C MET A 198 1.09 -8.10 8.67
N LEU A 199 0.83 -8.61 9.88
CA LEU A 199 1.88 -9.07 10.78
C LEU A 199 2.73 -10.21 10.18
N PRO A 200 2.18 -11.38 9.77
CA PRO A 200 3.00 -12.49 9.28
C PRO A 200 3.61 -12.25 7.89
N LEU A 201 3.00 -11.43 7.02
CA LEU A 201 3.48 -11.23 5.65
C LEU A 201 4.52 -10.11 5.52
N PHE A 202 4.34 -9.04 6.31
CA PHE A 202 5.09 -7.80 6.16
C PHE A 202 5.80 -7.35 7.43
N ASN A 203 5.60 -8.07 8.55
CA ASN A 203 6.03 -7.64 9.87
C ASN A 203 5.52 -6.23 10.19
N SER A 204 4.30 -5.93 9.74
CA SER A 204 3.66 -4.62 9.80
C SER A 204 2.32 -4.71 10.51
N ARG A 205 1.62 -3.58 10.61
CA ARG A 205 0.31 -3.46 11.26
C ARG A 205 -0.59 -2.46 10.56
N GLU A 206 -1.88 -2.64 10.75
CA GLU A 206 -2.87 -1.58 10.52
C GLU A 206 -2.77 -0.53 11.65
N ARG A 207 -3.10 0.73 11.33
CA ARG A 207 -2.86 1.88 12.22
C ARG A 207 -4.15 2.57 12.63
N GLU A 208 -4.15 3.10 13.85
CA GLU A 208 -5.15 4.03 14.35
C GLU A 208 -4.75 5.48 14.04
N ARG A 209 -5.63 6.45 14.32
CA ARG A 209 -5.38 7.87 14.03
C ARG A 209 -4.06 8.36 14.64
N ASP A 210 -3.85 8.09 15.93
CA ASP A 210 -2.69 8.58 16.67
C ASP A 210 -1.38 7.95 16.14
N ASP A 211 -1.45 6.72 15.63
CA ASP A 211 -0.31 6.09 14.98
C ASP A 211 0.06 6.82 13.68
N TRP A 212 -0.93 7.26 12.88
CA TRP A 212 -0.70 8.04 11.67
C TRP A 212 -0.10 9.42 11.98
N GLU A 213 -0.61 10.11 13.01
CA GLU A 213 -0.08 11.40 13.46
C GLU A 213 1.37 11.29 13.95
N ARG A 214 1.80 10.14 14.45
CA ARG A 214 3.18 9.90 14.89
C ARG A 214 4.17 9.67 13.74
N VAL A 215 3.72 9.10 12.63
CA VAL A 215 4.61 8.71 11.51
C VAL A 215 4.63 9.70 10.35
N CYS A 216 3.67 10.64 10.30
CA CYS A 216 3.61 11.71 9.30
C CYS A 216 4.22 13.00 9.85
#